data_AF-A0A521URT5-F1
#
_entry.id   AF-A0A521URT5-F1
#
_cell.length_a   1.000
_cell.length_b   1.000
_cell.length_c   1.000
_cell.angle_alpha   90.00
_cell.angle_beta   90.00
_cell.angle_gamma   90.00
#
_symmetry.space_group_name_H-M   'P 1'
#
loop_
_entity.id
_entity.type
_entity.pdbx_description
1 polymer ?
#
loop_
_entity_poly.entity_id
_entity_poly.type
_entity_poly.pdbx_seq_one_letter_code
_entity_poly.pdbx_strand_id
1 'polypeptide(L)'
;MRIAGAEPRAVMPQKKCYRCVVAIVVPRRESAEKLSTEELIGYCRKRLASYKKPSAVHLVNELPRSDLGKVRKDVLREQFSAR
;
A
#
# COMPACT_ATOMS: atom_id res chain seq x y z
N MET A 1 -7.90 -30.76 -15.18
CA MET A 1 -8.29 -30.94 -13.77
C MET A 1 -8.31 -29.55 -13.13
N ARG A 2 -9.40 -29.18 -12.45
CA ARG A 2 -9.69 -27.84 -11.91
C ARG A 2 -8.87 -27.55 -10.65
N ILE A 3 -8.39 -26.32 -10.53
CA ILE A 3 -8.24 -25.53 -9.29
C ILE A 3 -8.46 -24.08 -9.74
N ALA A 4 -9.69 -23.56 -9.71
CA ALA A 4 -10.39 -23.03 -8.54
C ALA A 4 -9.74 -21.75 -7.99
N GLY A 5 -10.42 -20.62 -8.24
CA GLY A 5 -10.67 -19.60 -7.22
C GLY A 5 -9.56 -18.62 -6.89
N ALA A 6 -9.58 -17.45 -7.55
CA ALA A 6 -9.48 -16.16 -6.86
C ALA A 6 -9.64 -15.01 -7.87
N GLU A 7 -10.84 -14.45 -8.00
CA GLU A 7 -10.96 -13.02 -8.37
C GLU A 7 -12.08 -12.33 -7.58
N PRO A 8 -11.99 -12.20 -6.24
CA PRO A 8 -12.70 -11.12 -5.56
C PRO A 8 -11.88 -9.84 -5.75
N ARG A 9 -12.05 -9.15 -6.88
CA ARG A 9 -11.59 -7.76 -7.02
C ARG A 9 -12.62 -6.85 -6.35
N ALA A 10 -12.76 -7.02 -5.04
CA ALA A 10 -13.69 -6.26 -4.22
C ALA A 10 -13.30 -4.79 -4.27
N VAL A 11 -14.05 -4.00 -5.04
CA VAL A 11 -13.93 -2.55 -5.08
C VAL A 11 -14.69 -2.01 -3.87
N MET A 12 -14.00 -1.90 -2.74
CA MET A 12 -14.54 -1.34 -1.50
C MET A 12 -14.82 0.17 -1.73
N PRO A 13 -16.04 0.69 -1.46
CA PRO A 13 -16.31 2.11 -1.56
C PRO A 13 -15.55 2.84 -0.44
N GLN A 14 -14.52 3.60 -0.81
CA GLN A 14 -13.71 4.37 0.14
C GLN A 14 -14.44 5.66 0.51
N LYS A 15 -14.64 5.86 1.81
CA LYS A 15 -15.09 7.13 2.38
C LYS A 15 -14.00 8.17 2.11
N LYS A 16 -14.33 9.22 1.37
CA LYS A 16 -13.38 10.24 0.92
C LYS A 16 -12.77 10.97 2.12
N CYS A 17 -11.57 10.57 2.53
CA CYS A 17 -10.88 11.16 3.66
C CYS A 17 -9.76 12.09 3.17
N TYR A 18 -10.02 13.40 3.27
CA TYR A 18 -9.17 14.50 2.80
C TYR A 18 -7.77 14.57 3.47
N ARG A 19 -7.51 13.78 4.52
CA ARG A 19 -6.26 13.78 5.30
C ARG A 19 -5.59 12.41 5.46
N CYS A 20 -5.97 11.42 4.64
CA CYS A 20 -5.39 10.08 4.78
C CYS A 20 -3.95 10.03 4.26
N VAL A 21 -3.01 9.78 5.18
CA VAL A 21 -1.63 9.40 4.83
C VAL A 21 -1.67 7.95 4.36
N VAL A 22 -1.15 7.70 3.17
CA VAL A 22 -1.01 6.34 2.62
C VAL A 22 0.47 6.01 2.54
N ALA A 23 0.84 4.83 3.03
CA ALA A 23 2.20 4.32 2.93
C ALA A 23 2.26 3.18 1.90
N ILE A 24 3.25 3.24 1.02
CA ILE A 24 3.47 2.24 -0.03
C ILE A 24 4.83 1.62 0.26
N VAL A 25 4.85 0.30 0.42
CA VAL A 25 6.01 -0.44 0.90
C VAL A 25 6.31 -1.56 -0.08
N VAL A 26 7.56 -1.63 -0.52
CA VAL A 26 8.08 -2.80 -1.25
C VAL A 26 8.82 -3.68 -0.26
N PRO A 27 8.28 -4.86 0.09
CA PRO A 27 8.98 -5.77 0.97
C PRO A 27 10.23 -6.32 0.27
N ARG A 28 11.29 -6.58 1.03
CA ARG A 28 12.39 -7.40 0.53
C ARG A 28 11.90 -8.83 0.34
N ARG A 29 12.40 -9.54 -0.68
CA ARG A 29 11.98 -10.92 -1.04
C ARG A 29 11.97 -11.87 0.16
N GLU A 30 12.98 -11.78 1.01
CA GLU A 30 13.15 -12.58 2.24
C GLU A 30 12.10 -12.30 3.33
N SER A 31 11.44 -11.14 3.30
CA SER A 31 10.49 -10.69 4.32
C SER A 31 9.07 -10.53 3.78
N ALA A 32 8.86 -10.73 2.48
CA ALA A 32 7.57 -10.51 1.83
C ALA A 32 6.47 -11.42 2.41
N GLU A 33 6.81 -12.66 2.74
CA GLU A 33 5.86 -13.63 3.29
C GLU A 33 5.50 -13.39 4.77
N LYS A 34 6.33 -12.61 5.48
CA LYS A 34 6.15 -12.33 6.92
C LYS A 34 5.60 -10.94 7.21
N LEU A 35 5.49 -10.08 6.20
CA LEU A 35 5.05 -8.70 6.39
C LEU A 35 3.54 -8.59 6.23
N SER A 36 2.84 -8.33 7.34
CA SER A 36 1.43 -7.91 7.29
C SER A 36 1.30 -6.37 7.27
N THR A 37 0.32 -5.89 6.50
CA THR A 37 -0.07 -4.47 6.51
C THR A 37 -0.52 -4.00 7.88
N GLU A 38 -1.18 -4.84 8.67
CA GLU A 38 -1.65 -4.50 10.02
C GLU A 38 -0.49 -4.33 11.00
N GLU A 39 0.52 -5.18 10.91
CA GLU A 39 1.74 -5.06 11.71
C GLU A 39 2.50 -3.78 11.37
N LEU A 40 2.59 -3.43 10.09
CA LEU A 40 3.21 -2.17 9.66
C LEU A 40 2.43 -0.94 10.18
N ILE A 41 1.10 -0.97 10.13
CA ILE A 41 0.26 0.08 10.70
C ILE A 41 0.47 0.14 12.22
N GLY A 42 0.47 -0.99 12.92
CA GLY A 42 0.72 -1.08 14.35
C GLY A 42 2.09 -0.54 14.76
N TYR A 43 3.12 -0.88 13.99
CA TYR A 43 4.48 -0.38 14.15
C TYR A 43 4.53 1.15 13.97
N CYS A 44 3.93 1.67 12.89
CA CYS A 44 3.83 3.11 12.65
C CYS A 44 3.03 3.82 13.74
N ARG A 45 1.94 3.23 14.25
CA ARG A 45 1.13 3.83 15.33
C ARG A 45 1.89 3.98 16.64
N LYS A 46 2.79 3.05 16.95
CA LYS A 46 3.62 3.07 18.16
C LYS A 46 4.79 4.06 18.08
N ARG A 47 5.31 4.33 16.87
CA ARG A 47 6.54 5.15 16.69
C ARG A 47 6.32 6.52 16.06
N LEU A 48 5.20 6.75 15.37
CA LEU A 48 4.93 7.99 14.65
C LEU A 48 3.90 8.87 15.37
N ALA A 49 4.09 10.19 15.28
CA ALA A 49 3.10 11.18 15.69
C ALA A 49 1.77 10.99 14.93
N SER A 50 0.64 11.34 15.55
CA SER A 50 -0.71 11.01 15.03
C SER A 50 -0.96 11.40 13.58
N TYR A 51 -0.40 12.51 13.12
CA TYR A 51 -0.57 13.01 11.75
C TYR A 51 0.31 12.30 10.70
N LYS A 52 1.32 11.53 11.11
CA LYS A 52 2.17 10.70 10.22
C LYS A 52 1.73 9.24 10.18
N LYS A 53 0.74 8.86 11.00
CA LYS A 53 0.24 7.50 11.03
C LYS A 53 -0.49 7.23 9.72
N PRO A 54 -0.05 6.27 8.91
CA PRO A 54 -0.76 5.94 7.68
C PRO A 54 -2.14 5.38 8.03
N SER A 55 -3.17 5.86 7.33
CA SER A 55 -4.51 5.28 7.34
C SER A 55 -4.57 3.97 6.58
N ALA A 56 -3.73 3.82 5.56
CA ALA A 56 -3.61 2.60 4.76
C ALA A 56 -2.14 2.32 4.42
N VAL A 57 -1.79 1.04 4.40
CA VAL A 57 -0.49 0.55 3.94
C VAL A 57 -0.74 -0.38 2.76
N HIS A 58 -0.08 -0.13 1.63
CA HIS A 58 -0.12 -1.01 0.46
C HIS A 58 1.24 -1.66 0.28
N LEU A 59 1.23 -2.99 0.25
CA LEU A 59 2.39 -3.79 -0.14
C LEU A 59 2.36 -3.97 -1.65
N VAL A 60 3.43 -3.57 -2.32
CA VAL A 60 3.58 -3.69 -3.78
C VAL A 60 4.89 -4.40 -4.11
N ASN A 61 4.89 -5.18 -5.19
CA ASN A 61 6.11 -5.89 -5.60
C ASN A 61 7.19 -4.93 -6.12
N GLU A 62 6.77 -3.82 -6.72
CA GLU A 62 7.66 -2.80 -7.26
C GLU A 62 7.01 -1.42 -7.19
N LEU A 63 7.85 -0.38 -7.16
CA LEU A 63 7.39 0.99 -7.34
C LEU A 63 7.47 1.34 -8.82
N PRO A 64 6.45 2.03 -9.39
CA PRO A 64 6.52 2.52 -10.74
C PRO A 64 7.68 3.52 -10.83
N ARG A 65 8.61 3.25 -11.74
CA ARG A 65 9.78 4.07 -12.00
C ARG A 65 9.77 4.55 -13.44
N SER A 66 10.30 5.75 -13.66
CA SER A 66 10.59 6.25 -15.01
C SER A 66 11.79 5.52 -15.60
N ASP A 67 12.04 5.67 -16.89
CA ASP A 67 13.21 5.14 -17.61
C ASP A 67 14.56 5.53 -16.96
N LEU A 68 14.59 6.67 -16.27
CA LEU A 68 15.74 7.15 -15.49
C LEU A 68 15.76 6.63 -14.03
N GLY A 69 14.94 5.63 -13.69
CA GLY A 69 14.88 5.00 -12.37
C GLY A 69 14.19 5.80 -11.25
N LYS A 70 13.72 7.03 -11.53
CA LYS A 70 13.01 7.87 -10.56
C LYS A 70 11.62 7.31 -10.28
N VAL A 71 11.23 7.26 -9.00
CA VAL A 71 9.88 6.84 -8.61
C VAL A 71 8.83 7.83 -9.12
N ARG A 72 7.84 7.33 -9.86
CA ARG A 72 6.72 8.09 -10.42
C ARG A 72 5.63 8.27 -9.38
N LYS A 73 5.74 9.36 -8.60
CA LYS A 73 4.77 9.70 -7.54
C LYS A 73 3.39 10.02 -8.09
N ASP A 74 3.32 10.51 -9.33
CA ASP A 74 2.10 10.76 -10.09
C ASP A 74 1.31 9.46 -10.30
N VAL A 75 1.92 8.41 -10.86
CA VAL A 75 1.30 7.08 -11.01
C VAL A 75 0.89 6.48 -9.67
N LEU A 76 1.75 6.61 -8.64
CA LEU A 76 1.41 6.16 -7.29
C LEU A 76 0.20 6.90 -6.71
N ARG A 77 0.07 8.21 -6.97
CA ARG A 77 -1.12 8.95 -6.60
C ARG A 77 -2.32 8.49 -7.42
N GLU A 78 -2.23 8.25 -8.71
CA GLU A 78 -3.40 7.76 -9.47
C GLU A 78 -3.87 6.37 -9.01
N GLN A 79 -2.94 5.46 -8.71
CA GLN A 79 -3.26 4.10 -8.28
C GLN A 79 -3.77 4.01 -6.83
N PHE A 80 -3.29 4.88 -5.94
CA PHE A 80 -3.52 4.77 -4.49
C PHE A 80 -4.13 6.03 -3.85
N SER A 81 -4.29 7.13 -4.59
CA SER A 81 -5.13 8.24 -4.16
C SER A 81 -6.56 7.75 -4.24
N ALA A 82 -7.19 7.63 -3.08
CA ALA A 82 -8.61 7.31 -2.98
C ALA A 82 -9.40 8.21 -3.94
N ARG A 83 -10.17 7.59 -4.84
CA ARG A 83 -11.26 8.27 -5.53
C ARG A 83 -12.36 8.61 -4.53
#